data_AF-A0AAD9P0A0-F1
#
_entry.id   AF-A0AAD9P0A0-F1
#
_cell.length_a   1.000
_cell.length_b   1.000
_cell.length_c   1.000
_cell.angle_alpha   90.00
_cell.angle_beta   90.00
_cell.angle_gamma   90.00
#
_symmetry.space_group_name_H-M   'P 1'
#
loop_
_entity.id
_entity.type
_entity.pdbx_description
1 polymer ?
#
loop_
_entity_poly.entity_id
_entity_poly.type
_entity_poly.pdbx_seq_one_letter_code
_entity_poly.pdbx_strand_id
1 'polypeptide(L)'
;MIDSHCMIDSRYLRTLEKQRVLDEQELESMMADRGRFLSCALSNYLKCLQFGDRHDMRVFRVTSLWFDNASQSEINDTMQKGADQIKSCKFLPLMYQLAARMGVAQPHNPSLFYSTLNSLIERVVLDHPHHSLFIILALANANKDSDVGSERSTVRRSRLSKSSSNSEEEPEAQQGRMQAAVNMLERLRQSRRADILRDMENLCDAYIELANWDVTRYKTETSAIKLPSGALLTKLNNLETVAMPTLTTKIDPTGVYADVVHIRSFESTFKLAGGINLPKIITCLGSDGVSRRQLVKGKDDLRQDAVMQQVFEMVNDLLQRDTESSRRHLKVRTYKVIPLSQRSGLLEWCEGTIPLGSYLCGGVNGAHERYRPQDLTACKCRKRMMAAVEKNYKRKHEAYLSLCDNFRPVFRHFFMERFPEPGDWYEKRLAYTRSVATNSIVGYIVGLGDRHVQNILIDCKTAELVHIDLGVAFEQGKILPTPETVPFRLTRDIVDGMGVAGVNGVFRRQKLQGLEDSVQLSVSGQVNQLIQAALDPKNLCRLFPGWQPYI
;
A
#
# COMPACT_ATOMS: atom_id res chain seq x y z
N MET A 1 -57.58 -0.45 51.29
CA MET A 1 -56.12 -0.57 51.07
C MET A 1 -55.77 -0.88 49.60
N ILE A 2 -56.54 -0.39 48.61
CA ILE A 2 -56.29 -0.66 47.18
C ILE A 2 -56.27 0.63 46.31
N ASP A 3 -56.81 1.76 46.78
CA ASP A 3 -56.83 3.00 45.98
C ASP A 3 -55.55 3.86 46.01
N SER A 4 -54.60 3.56 46.89
CA SER A 4 -53.33 4.30 46.95
C SER A 4 -52.32 3.86 45.88
N HIS A 5 -52.42 2.65 45.34
CA HIS A 5 -51.44 2.16 44.35
C HIS A 5 -51.67 2.71 42.93
N CYS A 6 -52.92 2.94 42.53
CA CYS A 6 -53.26 3.40 41.17
C CYS A 6 -53.05 4.92 40.97
N MET A 7 -53.19 5.74 42.03
CA MET A 7 -52.92 7.18 41.93
C MET A 7 -51.43 7.56 41.96
N ILE A 8 -50.58 6.72 42.57
CA ILE A 8 -49.12 6.95 42.63
C ILE A 8 -48.49 6.77 41.24
N ASP A 9 -48.94 5.78 40.46
CA ASP A 9 -48.49 5.55 39.09
C ASP A 9 -48.79 6.75 38.17
N SER A 10 -49.95 7.40 38.28
CA SER A 10 -50.31 8.55 37.44
C SER A 10 -49.47 9.80 37.74
N ARG A 11 -49.12 10.05 39.01
CA ARG A 11 -48.31 11.20 39.43
C ARG A 11 -46.82 10.98 39.15
N TYR A 12 -46.36 9.73 39.30
CA TYR A 12 -45.01 9.31 38.96
C TYR A 12 -44.79 9.34 37.44
N LEU A 13 -45.73 8.80 36.64
CA LEU A 13 -45.71 8.89 35.17
C LEU A 13 -45.65 10.34 34.68
N ARG A 14 -46.44 11.26 35.26
CA ARG A 14 -46.37 12.69 34.89
C ARG A 14 -45.01 13.34 35.21
N THR A 15 -44.34 12.90 36.27
CA THR A 15 -43.00 13.38 36.61
C THR A 15 -41.97 12.83 35.64
N LEU A 16 -42.05 11.55 35.29
CA LEU A 16 -41.21 10.92 34.28
C LEU A 16 -41.41 11.53 32.89
N GLU A 17 -42.65 11.84 32.50
CA GLU A 17 -42.94 12.51 31.22
C GLU A 17 -42.30 13.90 31.17
N LYS A 18 -42.36 14.65 32.29
CA LYS A 18 -41.68 15.95 32.40
C LYS A 18 -40.16 15.81 32.32
N GLN A 19 -39.58 14.82 32.98
CA GLN A 19 -38.14 14.54 32.90
C GLN A 19 -37.75 14.16 31.48
N ARG A 20 -38.51 13.27 30.82
CA ARG A 20 -38.32 12.88 29.41
C ARG A 20 -38.29 14.10 28.49
N VAL A 21 -39.23 15.04 28.64
CA VAL A 21 -39.26 16.27 27.83
C VAL A 21 -38.07 17.19 28.11
N LEU A 22 -37.65 17.31 29.38
CA LEU A 22 -36.44 18.09 29.72
C LEU A 22 -35.17 17.45 29.14
N ASP A 23 -35.05 16.13 29.23
CA ASP A 23 -33.93 15.36 28.66
C ASP A 23 -33.91 15.47 27.12
N GLU A 24 -35.09 15.42 26.47
CA GLU A 24 -35.22 15.64 25.01
C GLU A 24 -34.76 17.04 24.61
N GLN A 25 -35.18 18.08 25.35
CA GLN A 25 -34.75 19.46 25.10
C GLN A 25 -33.24 19.66 25.31
N GLU A 26 -32.67 19.04 26.36
CA GLU A 26 -31.23 19.10 26.61
C GLU A 26 -30.44 18.39 25.52
N LEU A 27 -30.92 17.22 25.07
CA LEU A 27 -30.33 16.49 23.95
C LEU A 27 -30.37 17.29 22.65
N GLU A 28 -31.50 17.92 22.33
CA GLU A 28 -31.63 18.80 21.17
C GLU A 28 -30.64 19.98 21.23
N SER A 29 -30.50 20.61 22.40
CA SER A 29 -29.53 21.69 22.61
C SER A 29 -28.09 21.21 22.41
N MET A 30 -27.72 20.05 22.99
CA MET A 30 -26.39 19.45 22.81
C MET A 30 -26.11 19.09 21.35
N MET A 31 -27.11 18.57 20.62
CA MET A 31 -26.97 18.25 19.20
C MET A 31 -26.79 19.52 18.36
N ALA A 32 -27.52 20.60 18.68
CA ALA A 32 -27.36 21.90 18.03
C ALA A 32 -25.97 22.52 18.30
N ASP A 33 -25.46 22.44 19.53
CA ASP A 33 -24.10 22.87 19.87
C ASP A 33 -23.04 22.08 19.12
N ARG A 34 -23.19 20.76 19.05
CA ARG A 34 -22.31 19.90 18.27
C ARG A 34 -22.29 20.32 16.79
N GLY A 35 -23.45 20.60 16.21
CA GLY A 35 -23.56 21.10 14.82
C GLY A 35 -22.83 22.44 14.63
N ARG A 36 -23.01 23.39 15.56
CA ARG A 36 -22.32 24.68 15.53
C ARG A 36 -20.80 24.53 15.63
N PHE A 37 -20.30 23.71 16.54
CA PHE A 37 -18.86 23.45 16.68
C PHE A 37 -18.28 22.77 15.44
N LEU A 38 -19.00 21.80 14.86
CA LEU A 38 -18.59 21.12 13.64
C LEU A 38 -18.49 22.10 12.46
N SER A 39 -19.52 22.92 12.24
CA SER A 39 -19.54 23.91 11.15
C SER A 39 -18.42 24.94 11.31
N CYS A 40 -18.20 25.44 12.53
CA CYS A 40 -17.10 26.34 12.84
C CYS A 40 -15.73 25.70 12.58
N ALA A 41 -15.52 24.46 13.04
CA ALA A 41 -14.28 23.73 12.82
C ALA A 41 -14.01 23.52 11.32
N LEU A 42 -15.01 23.05 10.57
CA LEU A 42 -14.89 22.80 9.13
C LEU A 42 -14.58 24.09 8.37
N SER A 43 -15.30 25.18 8.65
CA SER A 43 -15.06 26.48 8.02
C SER A 43 -13.63 26.98 8.25
N ASN A 44 -13.13 26.85 9.48
CA ASN A 44 -11.77 27.29 9.81
C ASN A 44 -10.69 26.40 9.18
N TYR A 45 -10.91 25.08 9.10
CA TYR A 45 -9.99 24.20 8.38
C TYR A 45 -9.96 24.50 6.88
N LEU A 46 -11.11 24.74 6.25
CA LEU A 46 -11.19 25.10 4.84
C LEU A 46 -10.45 26.41 4.54
N LYS A 47 -10.64 27.44 5.38
CA LYS A 47 -9.88 28.71 5.28
C LYS A 47 -8.39 28.49 5.46
N CYS A 48 -7.98 27.65 6.41
CA CYS A 48 -6.57 27.32 6.61
C CYS A 48 -5.93 26.69 5.35
N LEU A 49 -6.64 25.75 4.71
CA LEU A 49 -6.18 25.11 3.47
C LEU A 49 -6.21 26.05 2.26
N GLN A 50 -7.09 27.05 2.26
CA GLN A 50 -7.16 28.05 1.20
C GLN A 50 -5.95 29.00 1.23
N PHE A 51 -5.60 29.54 2.40
CA PHE A 51 -4.61 30.62 2.52
C PHE A 51 -3.18 30.15 2.80
N GLY A 52 -2.95 28.91 3.22
CA GLY A 52 -1.61 28.44 3.62
C GLY A 52 -1.28 27.02 3.18
N ASP A 53 0.00 26.78 2.88
CA ASP A 53 0.53 25.49 2.42
C ASP A 53 1.27 24.70 3.54
N ARG A 54 1.50 25.33 4.71
CA ARG A 54 2.23 24.71 5.84
C ARG A 54 1.48 23.52 6.47
N HIS A 55 0.15 23.55 6.41
CA HIS A 55 -0.71 22.62 7.14
C HIS A 55 -1.59 21.78 6.21
N ASP A 56 -1.10 21.44 5.02
CA ASP A 56 -1.89 20.70 4.01
C ASP A 56 -2.41 19.34 4.50
N MET A 57 -1.73 18.70 5.46
CA MET A 57 -2.22 17.46 6.08
C MET A 57 -3.54 17.62 6.85
N ARG A 58 -4.01 18.86 7.10
CA ARG A 58 -5.34 19.09 7.66
C ARG A 58 -6.45 18.69 6.68
N VAL A 59 -6.15 18.51 5.39
CA VAL A 59 -7.08 17.96 4.40
C VAL A 59 -7.64 16.60 4.83
N PHE A 60 -6.83 15.72 5.43
CA PHE A 60 -7.29 14.44 5.98
C PHE A 60 -8.35 14.63 7.07
N ARG A 61 -8.18 15.64 7.93
CA ARG A 61 -9.14 15.93 8.99
C ARG A 61 -10.43 16.54 8.44
N VAL A 62 -10.34 17.42 7.45
CA VAL A 62 -11.50 17.98 6.74
C VAL A 62 -12.32 16.86 6.12
N THR A 63 -11.69 15.97 5.36
CA THR A 63 -12.37 14.85 4.70
C THR A 63 -12.96 13.86 5.70
N SER A 64 -12.28 13.57 6.82
CA SER A 64 -12.84 12.76 7.91
C SER A 64 -14.10 13.39 8.49
N LEU A 65 -14.05 14.66 8.91
CA LEU A 65 -15.22 15.35 9.47
C LEU A 65 -16.37 15.44 8.48
N TRP A 66 -16.07 15.65 7.20
CA TRP A 66 -17.08 15.70 6.14
C TRP A 66 -17.74 14.34 5.92
N PHE A 67 -16.95 13.28 5.78
CA PHE A 67 -17.47 11.92 5.52
C PHE A 67 -18.28 11.37 6.70
N ASP A 68 -17.86 11.65 7.93
CA ASP A 68 -18.60 11.26 9.14
C ASP A 68 -19.98 11.96 9.25
N ASN A 69 -20.17 13.07 8.53
CA ASN A 69 -21.38 13.89 8.56
C ASN A 69 -22.01 14.06 7.16
N ALA A 70 -21.80 13.10 6.26
CA ALA A 70 -22.23 13.17 4.86
C ALA A 70 -23.75 13.36 4.66
N SER A 71 -24.58 12.99 5.64
CA SER A 71 -26.04 13.17 5.61
C SER A 71 -26.50 14.60 5.88
N GLN A 72 -25.66 15.47 6.44
CA GLN A 72 -26.02 16.84 6.80
C GLN A 72 -25.83 17.79 5.61
N SER A 73 -26.91 18.42 5.14
CA SER A 73 -26.86 19.35 4.00
C SER A 73 -25.95 20.56 4.26
N GLU A 74 -26.02 21.15 5.45
CA GLU A 74 -25.24 22.36 5.80
C GLU A 74 -23.73 22.16 5.70
N ILE A 75 -23.26 20.95 6.06
CA ILE A 75 -21.87 20.55 5.97
C ILE A 75 -21.45 20.38 4.51
N ASN A 76 -22.31 19.76 3.70
CA ASN A 76 -22.07 19.60 2.26
C ASN A 76 -22.03 20.95 1.53
N ASP A 77 -22.93 21.88 1.87
CA ASP A 77 -22.93 23.24 1.34
C ASP A 77 -21.64 24.00 1.70
N THR A 78 -21.19 23.87 2.95
CA THR A 78 -19.95 24.47 3.43
C THR A 78 -18.74 23.89 2.71
N MET A 79 -18.74 22.56 2.52
CA MET A 79 -17.68 21.85 1.81
C MET A 79 -17.63 22.26 0.34
N GLN A 80 -18.77 22.35 -0.35
CA GLN A 80 -18.83 22.75 -1.76
C GLN A 80 -18.21 24.14 -1.96
N LYS A 81 -18.65 25.13 -1.17
CA LYS A 81 -18.13 26.51 -1.23
C LYS A 81 -16.64 26.60 -0.94
N GLY A 82 -16.16 25.79 0.01
CA GLY A 82 -14.74 25.78 0.38
C GLY A 82 -13.86 25.01 -0.60
N ALA A 83 -14.35 23.89 -1.11
CA ALA A 83 -13.62 23.00 -2.02
C ALA A 83 -13.20 23.72 -3.31
N ASP A 84 -14.09 24.54 -3.89
CA ASP A 84 -13.83 25.30 -5.12
C ASP A 84 -12.69 26.32 -4.97
N GLN A 85 -12.47 26.82 -3.74
CA GLN A 85 -11.44 27.81 -3.44
C GLN A 85 -10.08 27.19 -3.10
N ILE A 86 -10.06 25.90 -2.74
CA ILE A 86 -8.84 25.20 -2.35
C ILE A 86 -8.15 24.64 -3.61
N LYS A 87 -6.83 24.84 -3.71
CA LYS A 87 -5.99 24.26 -4.75
C LYS A 87 -6.21 22.74 -4.83
N SER A 88 -6.53 22.23 -6.02
CA SER A 88 -6.85 20.81 -6.27
C SER A 88 -5.72 19.87 -5.87
N CYS A 89 -4.45 20.29 -6.01
CA CYS A 89 -3.28 19.51 -5.62
C CYS A 89 -3.28 19.03 -4.16
N LYS A 90 -3.95 19.75 -3.24
CA LYS A 90 -4.01 19.38 -1.82
C LYS A 90 -4.85 18.12 -1.56
N PHE A 91 -5.73 17.76 -2.50
CA PHE A 91 -6.57 16.57 -2.40
C PHE A 91 -5.92 15.33 -3.03
N LEU A 92 -4.77 15.46 -3.71
CA LEU A 92 -4.06 14.33 -4.32
C LEU A 92 -3.74 13.19 -3.35
N PRO A 93 -3.28 13.45 -2.10
CA PRO A 93 -3.04 12.41 -1.11
C PRO A 93 -4.30 11.70 -0.61
N LEU A 94 -5.49 12.12 -1.01
CA LEU A 94 -6.78 11.53 -0.61
C LEU A 94 -7.50 10.84 -1.77
N MET A 95 -6.91 10.81 -2.96
CA MET A 95 -7.66 10.37 -4.16
C MET A 95 -8.19 8.94 -4.05
N TYR A 96 -7.46 8.01 -3.45
CA TYR A 96 -7.97 6.66 -3.22
C TYR A 96 -9.19 6.65 -2.29
N GLN A 97 -9.17 7.45 -1.22
CA GLN A 97 -10.24 7.55 -0.22
C GLN A 97 -11.47 8.30 -0.77
N LEU A 98 -11.25 9.35 -1.57
CA LEU A 98 -12.30 10.08 -2.28
C LEU A 98 -12.98 9.19 -3.33
N ALA A 99 -12.17 8.53 -4.18
CA ALA A 99 -12.67 7.64 -5.23
C ALA A 99 -13.45 6.45 -4.66
N ALA A 100 -13.03 5.92 -3.50
CA ALA A 100 -13.74 4.84 -2.81
C ALA A 100 -15.15 5.22 -2.31
N ARG A 101 -15.47 6.52 -2.19
CA ARG A 101 -16.77 7.03 -1.76
C ARG A 101 -17.60 7.64 -2.89
N MET A 102 -17.15 7.53 -4.14
CA MET A 102 -17.93 7.94 -5.30
C MET A 102 -19.27 7.20 -5.36
N GLY A 103 -20.25 7.82 -5.99
CA GLY A 103 -21.56 7.22 -6.15
C GLY A 103 -22.45 8.07 -7.04
N VAL A 104 -23.57 7.48 -7.44
CA VAL A 104 -24.64 8.18 -8.16
C VAL A 104 -25.76 8.42 -7.16
N ALA A 105 -26.26 9.65 -7.11
CA ALA A 105 -27.44 9.94 -6.29
C ALA A 105 -28.66 9.18 -6.83
N GLN A 106 -29.43 8.59 -5.92
CA GLN A 106 -30.70 7.94 -6.26
C GLN A 106 -31.66 9.02 -6.81
N PRO A 107 -32.44 8.73 -7.88
CA PRO A 107 -33.36 9.71 -8.49
C PRO A 107 -34.36 10.32 -7.50
N HIS A 108 -34.70 9.59 -6.45
CA HIS A 108 -35.68 10.00 -5.43
C HIS A 108 -35.07 10.73 -4.22
N ASN A 109 -33.73 10.83 -4.12
CA ASN A 109 -33.06 11.59 -3.07
C ASN A 109 -31.70 12.13 -3.58
N PRO A 110 -31.68 13.33 -4.21
CA PRO A 110 -30.45 13.92 -4.71
C PRO A 110 -29.54 14.30 -3.54
N SER A 111 -28.53 13.47 -3.29
CA SER A 111 -27.56 13.74 -2.24
C SER A 111 -26.56 14.81 -2.70
N LEU A 112 -26.60 15.97 -2.04
CA LEU A 112 -25.63 17.04 -2.22
C LEU A 112 -24.18 16.57 -1.96
N PHE A 113 -24.01 15.52 -1.15
CA PHE A 113 -22.72 14.89 -0.91
C PHE A 113 -22.10 14.32 -2.20
N TYR A 114 -22.85 13.50 -2.95
CA TYR A 114 -22.33 12.87 -4.17
C TYR A 114 -22.04 13.89 -5.26
N SER A 115 -22.88 14.92 -5.42
CA SER A 115 -22.61 15.99 -6.40
C SER A 115 -21.35 16.77 -6.03
N THR A 116 -21.18 17.13 -4.75
CA THR A 116 -20.00 17.84 -4.26
C THR A 116 -18.73 16.99 -4.41
N LEU A 117 -18.78 15.70 -4.04
CA LEU A 117 -17.66 14.78 -4.14
C LEU A 117 -17.25 14.51 -5.60
N ASN A 118 -18.21 14.22 -6.47
CA ASN A 118 -17.92 13.95 -7.88
C ASN A 118 -17.36 15.20 -8.57
N SER A 119 -17.89 16.39 -8.26
CA SER A 119 -17.36 17.66 -8.77
C SER A 119 -15.92 17.92 -8.31
N LEU A 120 -15.63 17.69 -7.02
CA LEU A 120 -14.27 17.82 -6.48
C LEU A 120 -13.28 16.88 -7.17
N ILE A 121 -13.65 15.60 -7.31
CA ILE A 121 -12.82 14.59 -7.98
C ILE A 121 -12.59 14.96 -9.45
N GLU A 122 -13.64 15.38 -10.16
CA GLU A 122 -13.56 15.77 -11.56
C GLU A 122 -12.60 16.95 -11.76
N ARG A 123 -12.65 17.95 -10.87
CA ARG A 123 -11.70 19.07 -10.85
C ARG A 123 -10.25 18.61 -10.63
N VAL A 124 -10.02 17.73 -9.67
CA VAL A 124 -8.67 17.19 -9.41
C VAL A 124 -8.15 16.42 -10.62
N VAL A 125 -9.01 15.65 -11.30
CA VAL A 125 -8.64 14.89 -12.51
C VAL A 125 -8.34 15.80 -13.69
N LEU A 126 -9.08 16.90 -13.86
CA LEU A 126 -8.83 17.88 -14.92
C LEU A 126 -7.51 18.65 -14.73
N ASP A 127 -7.17 18.95 -13.48
CA ASP A 127 -5.96 19.70 -13.13
C ASP A 127 -4.73 18.79 -13.06
N HIS A 128 -4.86 17.58 -12.53
CA HIS A 128 -3.76 16.66 -12.22
C HIS A 128 -3.96 15.24 -12.78
N PRO A 129 -4.13 15.07 -14.11
CA PRO A 129 -4.53 13.80 -14.71
C PRO A 129 -3.53 12.66 -14.44
N HIS A 130 -2.22 12.91 -14.46
CA HIS A 130 -1.19 11.88 -14.21
C HIS A 130 -1.19 11.30 -12.80
N HIS A 131 -1.78 12.01 -11.83
CA HIS A 131 -1.82 11.59 -10.42
C HIS A 131 -3.14 10.91 -10.04
N SER A 132 -4.24 11.25 -10.71
CA SER A 132 -5.58 10.81 -10.31
C SER A 132 -6.31 9.96 -11.35
N LEU A 133 -6.00 10.08 -12.64
CA LEU A 133 -6.81 9.45 -13.69
C LEU A 133 -6.71 7.91 -13.67
N PHE A 134 -5.53 7.35 -13.36
CA PHE A 134 -5.38 5.90 -13.17
C PHE A 134 -6.29 5.35 -12.07
N ILE A 135 -6.56 6.13 -11.02
CA ILE A 135 -7.44 5.70 -9.91
C ILE A 135 -8.88 5.59 -10.38
N ILE A 136 -9.34 6.55 -11.20
CA ILE A 136 -10.70 6.54 -11.77
C ILE A 136 -10.83 5.46 -12.85
N LEU A 137 -9.81 5.29 -13.70
CA LEU A 137 -9.76 4.22 -14.69
C LEU A 137 -9.80 2.84 -14.02
N ALA A 138 -9.11 2.64 -12.90
CA ALA A 138 -9.16 1.38 -12.17
C ALA A 138 -10.56 1.04 -11.64
N LEU A 139 -11.33 2.06 -11.22
CA LEU A 139 -12.74 1.88 -10.82
C LEU A 139 -13.64 1.56 -12.01
N ALA A 140 -13.45 2.23 -13.15
CA ALA A 140 -14.23 1.96 -14.35
C ALA A 140 -13.89 0.59 -14.97
N ASN A 141 -12.64 0.16 -14.86
CA ASN A 141 -12.14 -1.11 -15.38
C ASN A 141 -12.28 -2.27 -14.39
N ALA A 142 -12.98 -2.08 -13.27
CA ALA A 142 -13.07 -3.04 -12.18
C ALA A 142 -13.41 -4.47 -12.66
N ASN A 143 -14.30 -4.60 -13.65
CA ASN A 143 -14.80 -5.89 -14.13
C ASN A 143 -14.17 -6.34 -15.47
N LYS A 144 -13.26 -5.54 -16.06
CA LYS A 144 -12.65 -5.90 -17.35
C LYS A 144 -11.84 -7.20 -17.31
N ASP A 145 -11.36 -7.62 -16.14
CA ASP A 145 -10.63 -8.88 -15.97
C ASP A 145 -11.47 -10.13 -16.31
N SER A 146 -12.79 -10.10 -16.09
CA SER A 146 -13.67 -11.23 -16.43
C SER A 146 -13.95 -11.33 -17.92
N ASP A 147 -14.01 -10.20 -18.61
CA ASP A 147 -14.38 -10.13 -20.03
C ASP A 147 -13.25 -10.64 -20.93
N VAL A 148 -11.99 -10.31 -20.60
CA VAL A 148 -10.80 -10.77 -21.32
C VAL A 148 -10.64 -12.31 -21.24
N GLY A 149 -11.13 -12.94 -20.16
CA GLY A 149 -11.15 -14.40 -20.01
C GLY A 149 -12.26 -15.09 -20.83
N SER A 150 -13.36 -14.38 -21.10
CA SER A 150 -14.55 -14.93 -21.77
C SER A 150 -14.38 -15.00 -23.29
N GLU A 151 -13.81 -13.97 -23.92
CA GLU A 151 -13.76 -13.83 -25.38
C GLU A 151 -12.87 -14.87 -26.09
N ARG A 152 -11.88 -15.46 -25.40
CA ARG A 152 -11.01 -16.51 -25.98
C ARG A 152 -11.62 -17.93 -25.92
N SER A 153 -12.85 -18.09 -25.43
CA SER A 153 -13.55 -19.38 -25.31
C SER A 153 -14.66 -19.61 -26.36
N THR A 154 -14.51 -19.05 -27.56
CA THR A 154 -15.47 -19.18 -28.69
C THR A 154 -15.39 -20.52 -29.45
N VAL A 155 -15.01 -21.61 -28.78
CA VAL A 155 -15.15 -22.97 -29.34
C VAL A 155 -15.89 -23.87 -28.35
N ARG A 156 -17.14 -24.19 -28.70
CA ARG A 156 -18.09 -25.13 -28.08
C ARG A 156 -18.78 -24.65 -26.78
N ARG A 157 -19.80 -23.81 -26.93
CA ARG A 157 -21.02 -23.93 -26.11
C ARG A 157 -22.18 -24.39 -27.00
N SER A 158 -22.38 -25.71 -27.05
CA SER A 158 -23.66 -26.28 -27.47
C SER A 158 -24.74 -25.80 -26.52
N ARG A 159 -25.83 -25.30 -27.09
CA ARG A 159 -27.06 -24.88 -26.42
C ARG A 159 -27.65 -26.04 -25.60
N LEU A 160 -27.26 -26.22 -24.34
CA LEU A 160 -27.98 -27.01 -23.33
C LEU A 160 -27.24 -26.93 -21.98
N SER A 161 -27.57 -25.90 -21.19
CA SER A 161 -27.54 -25.91 -19.72
C SER A 161 -27.91 -24.51 -19.23
N LYS A 162 -29.22 -24.23 -19.29
CA LYS A 162 -29.85 -23.12 -18.59
C LYS A 162 -30.21 -23.64 -17.19
N SER A 163 -29.20 -23.82 -16.33
CA SER A 163 -29.36 -23.92 -14.88
C SER A 163 -27.97 -23.96 -14.23
N SER A 164 -27.85 -23.29 -13.08
CA SER A 164 -26.67 -23.19 -12.22
C SER A 164 -25.49 -22.35 -12.74
N SER A 165 -25.65 -21.02 -12.66
CA SER A 165 -24.53 -20.15 -12.28
C SER A 165 -25.02 -19.21 -11.19
N ASN A 166 -24.59 -19.44 -9.96
CA ASN A 166 -24.56 -18.41 -8.93
C ASN A 166 -23.62 -17.31 -9.44
N SER A 167 -24.16 -16.30 -10.11
CA SER A 167 -23.49 -15.00 -10.16
C SER A 167 -23.64 -14.44 -8.75
N GLU A 168 -22.54 -14.38 -8.00
CA GLU A 168 -22.48 -13.56 -6.80
C GLU A 168 -22.93 -12.16 -7.21
N GLU A 169 -24.09 -11.71 -6.71
CA GLU A 169 -24.56 -10.35 -6.94
C GLU A 169 -23.49 -9.41 -6.39
N GLU A 170 -22.80 -8.69 -7.28
CA GLU A 170 -21.84 -7.68 -6.85
C GLU A 170 -22.58 -6.65 -5.97
N PRO A 171 -22.00 -6.24 -4.83
CA PRO A 171 -22.70 -5.36 -3.91
C PRO A 171 -23.13 -4.07 -4.63
N GLU A 172 -24.39 -3.65 -4.47
CA GLU A 172 -24.98 -2.48 -5.16
C GLU A 172 -24.10 -1.22 -5.07
N ALA A 173 -23.39 -1.04 -3.95
CA ALA A 173 -22.46 0.06 -3.72
C ALA A 173 -21.23 0.05 -4.67
N GLN A 174 -20.79 -1.12 -5.12
CA GLN A 174 -19.72 -1.27 -6.11
C GLN A 174 -20.20 -0.88 -7.51
N GLN A 175 -21.41 -1.32 -7.87
CA GLN A 175 -22.03 -0.92 -9.14
C GLN A 175 -22.24 0.60 -9.22
N GLY A 176 -22.72 1.22 -8.13
CA GLY A 176 -22.88 2.68 -8.07
C GLY A 176 -21.59 3.47 -8.24
N ARG A 177 -20.47 2.96 -7.69
CA ARG A 177 -19.13 3.57 -7.85
C ARG A 177 -18.63 3.48 -9.29
N MET A 178 -18.73 2.28 -9.88
CA MET A 178 -18.31 2.04 -11.25
C MET A 178 -19.11 2.92 -12.22
N GLN A 179 -20.43 3.00 -12.04
CA GLN A 179 -21.27 3.88 -12.86
C GLN A 179 -20.88 5.36 -12.72
N ALA A 180 -20.61 5.83 -11.49
CA ALA A 180 -20.16 7.20 -11.27
C ALA A 180 -18.82 7.50 -11.97
N ALA A 181 -17.89 6.55 -11.94
CA ALA A 181 -16.61 6.66 -12.63
C ALA A 181 -16.80 6.70 -14.16
N VAL A 182 -17.60 5.80 -14.73
CA VAL A 182 -17.90 5.76 -16.18
C VAL A 182 -18.54 7.08 -16.63
N ASN A 183 -19.56 7.57 -15.92
CA ASN A 183 -20.22 8.84 -16.24
C ASN A 183 -19.23 10.02 -16.21
N MET A 184 -18.26 10.00 -15.30
CA MET A 184 -17.21 11.02 -15.23
C MET A 184 -16.25 10.92 -16.42
N LEU A 185 -15.80 9.71 -16.78
CA LEU A 185 -14.92 9.50 -17.93
C LEU A 185 -15.60 9.96 -19.23
N GLU A 186 -16.89 9.72 -19.40
CA GLU A 186 -17.65 10.21 -20.56
C GLU A 186 -17.65 11.74 -20.67
N ARG A 187 -17.80 12.46 -19.55
CA ARG A 187 -17.65 13.93 -19.53
C ARG A 187 -16.23 14.37 -19.83
N LEU A 188 -15.23 13.67 -19.29
CA LEU A 188 -13.81 13.97 -19.52
C LEU A 188 -13.40 13.76 -20.99
N ARG A 189 -14.04 12.84 -21.73
CA ARG A 189 -13.84 12.68 -23.18
C ARG A 189 -14.23 13.92 -23.99
N GLN A 190 -15.09 14.78 -23.45
CA GLN A 190 -15.49 16.05 -24.07
C GLN A 190 -14.69 17.25 -23.55
N SER A 191 -13.74 17.03 -22.65
CA SER A 191 -12.97 18.08 -22.00
C SER A 191 -11.64 18.38 -22.71
N ARG A 192 -10.92 19.41 -22.24
CA ARG A 192 -9.55 19.75 -22.67
C ARG A 192 -8.50 18.64 -22.46
N ARG A 193 -8.83 17.57 -21.73
CA ARG A 193 -7.93 16.45 -21.40
C ARG A 193 -8.27 15.16 -22.15
N ALA A 194 -9.11 15.22 -23.18
CA ALA A 194 -9.57 14.06 -23.94
C ALA A 194 -8.41 13.21 -24.53
N ASP A 195 -7.35 13.85 -25.03
CA ASP A 195 -6.19 13.13 -25.59
C ASP A 195 -5.44 12.31 -24.53
N ILE A 196 -5.18 12.91 -23.35
CA ILE A 196 -4.54 12.21 -22.23
C ILE A 196 -5.39 11.03 -21.78
N LEU A 197 -6.72 11.22 -21.71
CA LEU A 197 -7.65 10.16 -21.34
C LEU A 197 -7.59 8.99 -22.32
N ARG A 198 -7.69 9.26 -23.63
CA ARG A 198 -7.62 8.23 -24.67
C ARG A 198 -6.31 7.44 -24.58
N ASP A 199 -5.19 8.13 -24.45
CA ASP A 199 -3.88 7.49 -24.44
C ASP A 199 -3.65 6.69 -23.14
N MET A 200 -4.19 7.15 -22.00
CA MET A 200 -4.20 6.38 -20.75
C MET A 200 -5.15 5.18 -20.78
N GLU A 201 -6.33 5.30 -21.41
CA GLU A 201 -7.26 4.17 -21.61
C GLU A 201 -6.59 3.07 -22.42
N ASN A 202 -5.97 3.42 -23.56
CA ASN A 202 -5.22 2.49 -24.41
C ASN A 202 -4.06 1.81 -23.65
N LEU A 203 -3.36 2.57 -22.82
CA LEU A 203 -2.26 2.05 -21.99
C LEU A 203 -2.77 1.09 -20.91
N CYS A 204 -3.85 1.43 -20.22
CA CYS A 204 -4.51 0.57 -19.24
C CYS A 204 -4.97 -0.74 -19.88
N ASP A 205 -5.66 -0.69 -21.02
CA ASP A 205 -6.16 -1.87 -21.72
C ASP A 205 -5.02 -2.79 -22.16
N ALA A 206 -3.90 -2.23 -22.65
CA ALA A 206 -2.72 -3.01 -23.01
C ALA A 206 -2.07 -3.71 -21.80
N TYR A 207 -2.03 -3.05 -20.64
CA TYR A 207 -1.51 -3.68 -19.42
C TYR A 207 -2.46 -4.74 -18.85
N ILE A 208 -3.78 -4.51 -18.87
CA ILE A 208 -4.79 -5.48 -18.42
C ILE A 208 -4.74 -6.73 -19.31
N GLU A 209 -4.60 -6.56 -20.63
CA GLU A 209 -4.42 -7.68 -21.57
C GLU A 209 -3.19 -8.51 -21.19
N LEU A 210 -2.04 -7.86 -20.99
CA LEU A 210 -0.79 -8.52 -20.63
C LEU A 210 -0.85 -9.23 -19.27
N ALA A 211 -1.51 -8.61 -18.27
CA ALA A 211 -1.69 -9.17 -16.94
C ALA A 211 -2.43 -10.51 -17.00
N ASN A 212 -3.54 -10.55 -17.76
CA ASN A 212 -4.42 -11.70 -17.90
C ASN A 212 -3.94 -12.74 -18.91
N TRP A 213 -2.86 -12.46 -19.64
CA TRP A 213 -2.35 -13.40 -20.61
C TRP A 213 -1.78 -14.67 -19.94
N ASP A 214 -2.26 -15.83 -20.40
CA ASP A 214 -1.79 -17.13 -19.96
C ASP A 214 -0.39 -17.45 -20.50
N VAL A 215 0.54 -17.57 -19.57
CA VAL A 215 1.96 -17.86 -19.78
C VAL A 215 2.38 -19.15 -19.08
N THR A 216 1.42 -20.00 -18.69
CA THR A 216 1.68 -21.24 -17.94
C THR A 216 2.67 -22.16 -18.66
N ARG A 217 2.64 -22.17 -20.00
CA ARG A 217 3.59 -22.90 -20.85
C ARG A 217 5.06 -22.46 -20.69
N TYR A 218 5.29 -21.24 -20.24
CA TYR A 218 6.62 -20.65 -20.06
C TYR A 218 7.05 -20.61 -18.58
N LYS A 219 6.32 -21.28 -17.67
CA LYS A 219 6.56 -21.22 -16.23
C LYS A 219 7.99 -21.61 -15.81
N THR A 220 8.63 -22.50 -16.56
CA THR A 220 10.01 -22.96 -16.31
C THR A 220 11.05 -22.17 -17.10
N GLU A 221 10.63 -21.29 -18.00
CA GLU A 221 11.51 -20.55 -18.88
C GLU A 221 12.11 -19.34 -18.14
N THR A 222 13.43 -19.21 -18.23
CA THR A 222 14.20 -18.11 -17.61
C THR A 222 14.71 -17.09 -18.64
N SER A 223 14.64 -17.44 -19.92
CA SER A 223 14.95 -16.58 -21.06
C SER A 223 13.88 -15.51 -21.29
N ALA A 224 14.25 -14.49 -22.06
CA ALA A 224 13.30 -13.48 -22.52
C ALA A 224 12.33 -14.10 -23.53
N ILE A 225 11.03 -13.87 -23.32
CA ILE A 225 9.93 -14.39 -24.15
C ILE A 225 9.48 -13.28 -25.08
N LYS A 226 9.28 -13.58 -26.36
CA LYS A 226 8.79 -12.59 -27.34
C LYS A 226 7.31 -12.27 -27.10
N LEU A 227 6.98 -10.98 -27.21
CA LEU A 227 5.59 -10.53 -27.28
C LEU A 227 4.96 -10.97 -28.62
N PRO A 228 3.66 -11.29 -28.66
CA PRO A 228 2.95 -11.61 -29.89
C PRO A 228 2.86 -10.37 -30.75
N SER A 229 2.94 -10.55 -32.07
CA SER A 229 2.81 -9.47 -33.05
C SER A 229 1.50 -8.69 -32.96
N GLY A 230 0.44 -9.28 -32.37
CA GLY A 230 -0.87 -8.66 -32.21
C GLY A 230 -1.13 -7.95 -30.88
N ALA A 231 -0.20 -8.02 -29.92
CA ALA A 231 -0.43 -7.46 -28.58
C ALA A 231 -0.64 -5.94 -28.63
N LEU A 232 -1.55 -5.42 -27.80
CA LEU A 232 -1.81 -3.98 -27.74
C LEU A 232 -0.54 -3.21 -27.34
N LEU A 233 0.26 -3.78 -26.44
CA LEU A 233 1.49 -3.15 -25.95
C LEU A 233 2.50 -2.85 -27.08
N THR A 234 2.59 -3.69 -28.11
CA THR A 234 3.53 -3.47 -29.23
C THR A 234 3.05 -2.41 -30.21
N LYS A 235 1.76 -2.04 -30.15
CA LYS A 235 1.16 -0.99 -30.99
C LYS A 235 1.35 0.40 -30.38
N LEU A 236 1.56 0.48 -29.06
CA LEU A 236 1.77 1.74 -28.34
C LEU A 236 3.19 2.25 -28.62
N ASN A 237 3.27 3.37 -29.33
CA ASN A 237 4.52 4.07 -29.63
C ASN A 237 4.32 5.57 -29.42
N ASN A 238 5.31 6.22 -28.79
CA ASN A 238 5.37 7.66 -28.53
C ASN A 238 4.08 8.21 -27.88
N LEU A 239 3.82 7.82 -26.64
CA LEU A 239 2.69 8.33 -25.85
C LEU A 239 3.00 9.71 -25.26
N GLU A 240 3.25 10.72 -26.10
CA GLU A 240 3.73 12.05 -25.69
C GLU A 240 2.86 12.75 -24.64
N THR A 241 1.57 12.43 -24.62
CA THR A 241 0.59 13.02 -23.72
C THR A 241 0.56 12.39 -22.32
N VAL A 242 1.16 11.20 -22.12
CA VAL A 242 1.06 10.40 -20.90
C VAL A 242 2.42 10.25 -20.23
N ALA A 243 2.54 10.78 -19.01
CA ALA A 243 3.69 10.53 -18.16
C ALA A 243 3.87 9.03 -17.88
N MET A 244 5.12 8.57 -17.83
CA MET A 244 5.45 7.19 -17.52
C MET A 244 4.87 6.80 -16.15
N PRO A 245 3.98 5.79 -16.06
CA PRO A 245 3.21 5.56 -14.84
C PRO A 245 4.08 5.13 -13.65
N THR A 246 5.14 4.37 -13.91
CA THR A 246 6.06 3.87 -12.86
C THR A 246 7.10 4.90 -12.42
N LEU A 247 7.10 6.10 -12.99
CA LEU A 247 8.00 7.18 -12.59
C LEU A 247 7.26 8.19 -11.72
N THR A 248 7.86 8.53 -10.58
CA THR A 248 7.31 9.59 -9.72
C THR A 248 7.32 10.94 -10.42
N THR A 249 6.15 11.37 -10.85
CA THR A 249 5.94 12.68 -11.47
C THR A 249 5.76 13.74 -10.37
N LYS A 250 6.56 14.80 -10.41
CA LYS A 250 6.42 15.93 -9.48
C LYS A 250 5.07 16.60 -9.67
N ILE A 251 4.44 17.01 -8.58
CA ILE A 251 3.17 17.74 -8.64
C ILE A 251 3.46 19.14 -9.18
N ASP A 252 2.85 19.48 -10.31
CA ASP A 252 2.88 20.82 -10.88
C ASP A 252 1.67 21.60 -10.35
N PRO A 253 1.86 22.65 -9.53
CA PRO A 253 0.75 23.44 -8.99
C PRO A 253 -0.10 24.14 -10.06
N THR A 254 0.43 24.32 -11.27
CA THR A 254 -0.30 24.93 -12.40
C THR A 254 -1.16 23.92 -13.16
N GLY A 255 -0.90 22.62 -12.96
CA GLY A 255 -1.59 21.53 -13.64
C GLY A 255 -1.21 21.36 -15.12
N VAL A 256 -0.16 22.02 -15.64
CA VAL A 256 0.18 21.93 -17.08
C VAL A 256 0.95 20.66 -17.41
N TYR A 257 1.93 20.29 -16.57
CA TYR A 257 2.77 19.08 -16.76
C TYR A 257 3.53 19.05 -18.10
N ALA A 258 4.16 20.16 -18.49
CA ALA A 258 4.84 20.27 -19.79
C ALA A 258 6.10 19.39 -19.94
N ASP A 259 6.81 19.10 -18.85
CA ASP A 259 8.10 18.39 -18.86
C ASP A 259 7.98 17.02 -18.16
N VAL A 260 7.10 16.17 -18.69
CA VAL A 260 6.92 14.80 -18.20
C VAL A 260 7.63 13.79 -19.09
N VAL A 261 8.34 12.86 -18.45
CA VAL A 261 8.95 11.72 -19.16
C VAL A 261 7.85 10.76 -19.58
N HIS A 262 7.51 10.78 -20.87
CA HIS A 262 6.56 9.86 -21.47
C HIS A 262 7.19 8.55 -21.97
N ILE A 263 6.34 7.57 -22.29
CA ILE A 263 6.76 6.28 -22.86
C ILE A 263 7.02 6.45 -24.36
N ARG A 264 8.25 6.19 -24.79
CA ARG A 264 8.64 6.19 -26.21
C ARG A 264 8.28 4.87 -26.89
N SER A 265 8.66 3.75 -26.29
CA SER A 265 8.36 2.42 -26.82
C SER A 265 8.52 1.32 -25.76
N PHE A 266 8.01 0.13 -26.07
CA PHE A 266 8.23 -1.08 -25.28
C PHE A 266 9.20 -2.01 -26.00
N GLU A 267 10.02 -2.75 -25.25
CA GLU A 267 10.80 -3.84 -25.81
C GLU A 267 9.89 -4.97 -26.30
N SER A 268 10.28 -5.66 -27.37
CA SER A 268 9.51 -6.76 -27.97
C SER A 268 9.54 -8.06 -27.17
N THR A 269 10.14 -8.04 -25.96
CA THR A 269 10.28 -9.20 -25.09
C THR A 269 9.93 -8.87 -23.65
N PHE A 270 9.48 -9.88 -22.91
CA PHE A 270 9.23 -9.81 -21.47
C PHE A 270 9.85 -11.02 -20.76
N LYS A 271 9.98 -10.95 -19.43
CA LYS A 271 10.44 -12.05 -18.57
C LYS A 271 9.40 -12.38 -17.53
N LEU A 272 9.46 -13.58 -16.95
CA LEU A 272 8.61 -13.95 -15.82
C LEU A 272 9.39 -13.79 -14.51
N ALA A 273 8.78 -13.20 -13.48
CA ALA A 273 9.43 -13.10 -12.16
C ALA A 273 9.35 -14.42 -11.34
N GLY A 274 8.60 -15.42 -11.83
CA GLY A 274 8.31 -16.66 -11.12
C GLY A 274 7.11 -16.55 -10.17
N GLY A 275 6.92 -17.52 -9.28
CA GLY A 275 5.81 -17.55 -8.33
C GLY A 275 4.51 -18.15 -8.87
N ILE A 276 3.42 -18.01 -8.10
CA ILE A 276 2.13 -18.66 -8.39
C ILE A 276 1.40 -17.95 -9.54
N ASN A 277 1.34 -16.61 -9.50
CA ASN A 277 0.57 -15.81 -10.45
C ASN A 277 1.34 -15.41 -11.72
N LEU A 278 2.61 -15.83 -11.84
CA LEU A 278 3.47 -15.61 -13.01
C LEU A 278 3.42 -14.16 -13.53
N PRO A 279 3.82 -13.16 -12.71
CA PRO A 279 3.84 -11.77 -13.12
C PRO A 279 4.92 -11.52 -14.18
N LYS A 280 4.64 -10.55 -15.05
CA LYS A 280 5.42 -10.27 -16.26
C LYS A 280 6.28 -9.03 -16.04
N ILE A 281 7.59 -9.17 -16.25
CA ILE A 281 8.55 -8.08 -16.23
C ILE A 281 8.73 -7.60 -17.66
N ILE A 282 8.36 -6.35 -17.91
CA ILE A 282 8.54 -5.68 -19.21
C ILE A 282 9.56 -4.57 -19.08
N THR A 283 10.14 -4.16 -20.20
CA THR A 283 11.03 -3.00 -20.28
C THR A 283 10.40 -1.93 -21.15
N CYS A 284 10.38 -0.69 -20.67
CA CYS A 284 9.90 0.47 -21.40
C CYS A 284 11.04 1.48 -21.58
N LEU A 285 11.12 2.08 -22.76
CA LEU A 285 12.07 3.16 -23.08
C LEU A 285 11.37 4.50 -22.84
N GLY A 286 11.93 5.32 -21.95
CA GLY A 286 11.47 6.69 -21.74
C GLY A 286 11.91 7.63 -22.86
N SER A 287 11.23 8.77 -22.98
CA SER A 287 11.64 9.90 -23.83
C SER A 287 13.00 10.49 -23.45
N ASP A 288 13.42 10.29 -22.20
CA ASP A 288 14.76 10.61 -21.69
C ASP A 288 15.86 9.63 -22.15
N GLY A 289 15.50 8.60 -22.92
CA GLY A 289 16.43 7.60 -23.43
C GLY A 289 16.81 6.52 -22.40
N VAL A 290 16.19 6.51 -21.21
CA VAL A 290 16.48 5.52 -20.17
C VAL A 290 15.45 4.39 -20.21
N SER A 291 15.95 3.16 -20.35
CA SER A 291 15.14 1.94 -20.23
C SER A 291 14.85 1.62 -18.76
N ARG A 292 13.58 1.38 -18.44
CA ARG A 292 13.11 1.05 -17.09
C ARG A 292 12.26 -0.20 -17.10
N ARG A 293 12.49 -1.10 -16.15
CA ARG A 293 11.64 -2.28 -15.97
C ARG A 293 10.38 -1.95 -15.20
N GLN A 294 9.32 -2.69 -15.51
CA GLN A 294 8.03 -2.61 -14.82
C GLN A 294 7.53 -4.03 -14.58
N LEU A 295 6.80 -4.22 -13.48
CA LEU A 295 6.20 -5.51 -13.14
C LEU A 295 4.69 -5.42 -13.31
N VAL A 296 4.16 -6.21 -14.25
CA VAL A 296 2.72 -6.38 -14.48
C VAL A 296 2.26 -7.59 -13.68
N LYS A 297 1.44 -7.36 -12.66
CA LYS A 297 0.80 -8.40 -11.85
C LYS A 297 -0.66 -8.56 -12.29
N GLY A 298 -1.11 -9.80 -12.36
CA GLY A 298 -2.50 -10.16 -12.64
C GLY A 298 -2.97 -11.21 -11.64
N LYS A 299 -4.29 -11.31 -11.47
CA LYS A 299 -4.98 -12.14 -10.46
C LYS A 299 -4.73 -11.72 -9.01
N ASP A 300 -4.21 -10.52 -8.76
CA ASP A 300 -3.87 -9.96 -7.44
C ASP A 300 -4.50 -8.57 -7.26
N ASP A 301 -4.99 -8.26 -6.05
CA ASP A 301 -5.50 -6.93 -5.70
C ASP A 301 -4.36 -6.04 -5.19
N LEU A 302 -3.97 -5.03 -5.98
CA LEU A 302 -2.87 -4.13 -5.67
C LEU A 302 -3.31 -2.83 -4.99
N ARG A 303 -4.60 -2.68 -4.67
CA ARG A 303 -5.10 -1.46 -4.02
C ARG A 303 -4.52 -1.30 -2.62
N GLN A 304 -4.35 -2.41 -1.89
CA GLN A 304 -3.75 -2.40 -0.56
C GLN A 304 -2.29 -1.93 -0.64
N ASP A 305 -1.50 -2.48 -1.56
CA ASP A 305 -0.12 -2.03 -1.82
C ASP A 305 -0.05 -0.54 -2.16
N ALA A 306 -0.92 -0.04 -3.05
CA ALA A 306 -0.93 1.36 -3.46
C ALA A 306 -1.25 2.31 -2.31
N VAL A 307 -2.25 1.97 -1.48
CA VAL A 307 -2.59 2.76 -0.27
C VAL A 307 -1.44 2.72 0.73
N MET A 308 -0.74 1.59 0.87
CA MET A 308 0.43 1.53 1.77
C MET A 308 1.62 2.34 1.29
N GLN A 309 1.86 2.41 -0.01
CA GLN A 309 2.87 3.34 -0.55
C GLN A 309 2.52 4.79 -0.22
N GLN A 310 1.24 5.18 -0.30
CA GLN A 310 0.79 6.51 0.10
C GLN A 310 1.01 6.79 1.60
N VAL A 311 0.78 5.80 2.47
CA VAL A 311 1.10 5.93 3.91
C VAL A 311 2.60 6.15 4.11
N PHE A 312 3.46 5.46 3.37
CA PHE A 312 4.91 5.67 3.47
C PHE A 312 5.37 7.03 2.94
N GLU A 313 4.76 7.53 1.86
CA GLU A 313 4.98 8.89 1.38
C GLU A 313 4.61 9.91 2.48
N MET A 314 3.47 9.71 3.14
CA MET A 314 3.03 10.55 4.26
C MET A 314 3.98 10.49 5.46
N VAL A 315 4.46 9.30 5.81
CA VAL A 315 5.45 9.13 6.89
C VAL A 315 6.75 9.86 6.53
N ASN A 316 7.21 9.78 5.28
CA ASN A 316 8.39 10.51 4.84
C ASN A 316 8.21 12.03 4.96
N ASP A 317 7.04 12.57 4.62
CA ASP A 317 6.75 13.99 4.78
C ASP A 317 6.79 14.41 6.26
N LEU A 318 6.29 13.58 7.16
CA LEU A 318 6.35 13.82 8.60
C LEU A 318 7.79 13.75 9.13
N LEU A 319 8.58 12.77 8.69
CA LEU A 319 9.99 12.61 9.06
C LEU A 319 10.85 13.78 8.56
N GLN A 320 10.55 14.32 7.37
CA GLN A 320 11.30 15.45 6.81
C GLN A 320 11.00 16.78 7.51
N ARG A 321 9.80 16.93 8.10
CA ARG A 321 9.43 18.12 8.90
C ARG A 321 10.12 18.19 10.24
N ASP A 322 10.52 17.06 10.80
CA ASP A 322 11.31 16.99 12.03
C ASP A 322 12.80 17.22 11.76
N THR A 323 13.38 18.23 12.41
CA THR A 323 14.77 18.66 12.17
C THR A 323 15.79 17.56 12.45
N GLU A 324 15.60 16.78 13.52
CA GLU A 324 16.53 15.71 13.92
C GLU A 324 16.48 14.52 12.95
N SER A 325 15.27 14.14 12.54
CA SER A 325 15.05 13.07 11.55
C SER A 325 15.57 13.45 10.18
N SER A 326 15.32 14.69 9.75
CA SER A 326 15.79 15.25 8.49
C SER A 326 17.32 15.34 8.43
N ARG A 327 17.97 15.81 9.51
CA ARG A 327 19.45 15.85 9.63
C ARG A 327 20.10 14.48 9.49
N ARG A 328 19.38 13.42 9.87
CA ARG A 328 19.86 12.03 9.80
C ARG A 328 19.44 11.33 8.50
N HIS A 329 18.71 12.02 7.61
CA HIS A 329 18.13 11.50 6.37
C HIS A 329 17.31 10.23 6.59
N LEU A 330 16.52 10.18 7.67
CA LEU A 330 15.61 9.07 7.91
C LEU A 330 14.45 9.13 6.91
N LYS A 331 14.30 8.08 6.11
CA LYS A 331 13.23 7.92 5.14
C LYS A 331 12.95 6.43 4.92
N VAL A 332 11.73 6.13 4.52
CA VAL A 332 11.32 4.85 3.96
C VAL A 332 11.39 4.96 2.44
N ARG A 333 12.04 4.00 1.77
CA ARG A 333 12.07 3.98 0.31
C ARG A 333 10.72 3.51 -0.23
N THR A 334 10.12 4.32 -1.09
CA THR A 334 8.85 4.05 -1.76
C THR A 334 9.07 3.66 -3.21
N TYR A 335 8.05 3.06 -3.82
CA TYR A 335 7.98 2.73 -5.24
C TYR A 335 6.55 2.89 -5.74
N LYS A 336 6.35 3.11 -7.04
CA LYS A 336 5.01 3.31 -7.60
C LYS A 336 4.25 2.00 -7.79
N VAL A 337 2.99 2.00 -7.35
CA VAL A 337 2.01 0.93 -7.55
C VAL A 337 0.75 1.55 -8.13
N ILE A 338 0.29 1.01 -9.25
CA ILE A 338 -0.87 1.52 -9.99
C ILE A 338 -1.83 0.35 -10.21
N PRO A 339 -2.92 0.28 -9.42
CA PRO A 339 -4.04 -0.60 -9.72
C PRO A 339 -4.64 -0.22 -11.07
N LEU A 340 -4.96 -1.22 -11.90
CA LEU A 340 -5.56 -1.01 -13.23
C LEU A 340 -6.99 -1.57 -13.30
N SER A 341 -7.31 -2.54 -12.45
CA SER A 341 -8.62 -3.18 -12.29
C SER A 341 -8.73 -3.80 -10.88
N GLN A 342 -9.73 -4.65 -10.62
CA GLN A 342 -9.83 -5.37 -9.34
C GLN A 342 -8.69 -6.38 -9.12
N ARG A 343 -8.16 -6.97 -10.20
CA ARG A 343 -7.21 -8.08 -10.10
C ARG A 343 -5.94 -7.87 -10.92
N SER A 344 -5.72 -6.68 -11.46
CA SER A 344 -4.52 -6.38 -12.23
C SER A 344 -3.95 -5.01 -11.90
N GLY A 345 -2.64 -4.89 -12.09
CA GLY A 345 -1.98 -3.60 -12.03
C GLY A 345 -0.49 -3.67 -12.29
N LEU A 346 0.13 -2.50 -12.11
CA LEU A 346 1.48 -2.21 -12.51
C LEU A 346 2.30 -1.76 -11.31
N LEU A 347 3.52 -2.28 -11.19
CA LEU A 347 4.47 -1.89 -10.16
C LEU A 347 5.77 -1.41 -10.81
N GLU A 348 6.38 -0.41 -10.19
CA GLU A 348 7.74 0.00 -10.46
C GLU A 348 8.71 -1.15 -10.12
N TRP A 349 9.63 -1.44 -11.03
CA TRP A 349 10.74 -2.32 -10.73
C TRP A 349 11.85 -1.54 -10.02
N CYS A 350 12.18 -1.93 -8.78
CA CYS A 350 13.24 -1.30 -8.01
C CYS A 350 14.62 -1.64 -8.59
N GLU A 351 15.10 -0.82 -9.53
CA GLU A 351 16.39 -1.02 -10.20
C GLU A 351 17.57 -1.03 -9.22
N GLY A 352 18.55 -1.90 -9.50
CA GLY A 352 19.75 -2.05 -8.66
C GLY A 352 19.54 -2.74 -7.31
N THR A 353 18.33 -3.25 -7.04
CA THR A 353 18.04 -4.00 -5.81
C THR A 353 18.11 -5.52 -6.02
N ILE A 354 18.39 -6.24 -4.95
CA ILE A 354 18.32 -7.71 -4.91
C ILE A 354 17.55 -8.17 -3.65
N PRO A 355 16.74 -9.24 -3.73
CA PRO A 355 16.15 -9.82 -2.53
C PRO A 355 17.22 -10.34 -1.57
N LEU A 356 17.02 -10.13 -0.25
CA LEU A 356 17.94 -10.65 0.77
C LEU A 356 18.11 -12.17 0.64
N GLY A 357 17.01 -12.89 0.37
CA GLY A 357 17.03 -14.34 0.19
C GLY A 357 17.89 -14.79 -0.98
N SER A 358 17.93 -14.02 -2.07
CA SER A 358 18.79 -14.30 -3.22
C SER A 358 20.27 -14.11 -2.91
N TYR A 359 20.64 -13.07 -2.17
CA TYR A 359 22.03 -12.85 -1.75
C TYR A 359 22.49 -13.89 -0.72
N LEU A 360 21.67 -14.16 0.30
CA LEU A 360 22.02 -15.03 1.42
C LEU A 360 21.97 -16.52 1.03
N CYS A 361 20.95 -16.92 0.25
CA CYS A 361 20.61 -18.32 0.00
C CYS A 361 20.36 -18.65 -1.47
N GLY A 362 20.97 -17.93 -2.41
CA GLY A 362 20.86 -18.16 -3.86
C GLY A 362 21.56 -19.41 -4.39
N GLY A 363 21.56 -20.51 -3.63
CA GLY A 363 22.32 -21.74 -3.93
C GLY A 363 23.82 -21.52 -3.88
N VAL A 364 24.55 -22.01 -4.88
CA VAL A 364 26.02 -21.98 -4.96
C VAL A 364 26.61 -20.57 -4.83
N ASN A 365 25.87 -19.56 -5.29
CA ASN A 365 26.30 -18.16 -5.21
C ASN A 365 25.85 -17.45 -3.91
N GLY A 366 25.07 -18.12 -3.07
CA GLY A 366 24.58 -17.58 -1.81
C GLY A 366 25.72 -17.35 -0.81
N ALA A 367 25.67 -16.24 -0.08
CA ALA A 367 26.71 -15.86 0.88
C ALA A 367 26.96 -16.95 1.94
N HIS A 368 25.92 -17.65 2.40
CA HIS A 368 26.07 -18.73 3.38
C HIS A 368 26.91 -19.90 2.84
N GLU A 369 26.70 -20.30 1.57
CA GLU A 369 27.49 -21.37 0.95
C GLU A 369 28.91 -20.92 0.62
N ARG A 370 29.10 -19.64 0.22
CA ARG A 370 30.43 -19.09 -0.11
C ARG A 370 31.35 -18.91 1.10
N TYR A 371 30.84 -18.33 2.18
CA TYR A 371 31.66 -17.99 3.35
C TYR A 371 31.65 -19.06 4.44
N ARG A 372 30.65 -19.95 4.43
CA ARG A 372 30.48 -21.01 5.43
C ARG A 372 30.04 -22.34 4.78
N PRO A 373 30.82 -22.91 3.85
CA PRO A 373 30.46 -24.17 3.18
C PRO A 373 30.30 -25.37 4.13
N GLN A 374 30.90 -25.30 5.32
CA GLN A 374 30.80 -26.31 6.38
C GLN A 374 29.47 -26.27 7.16
N ASP A 375 28.76 -25.14 7.14
CA ASP A 375 27.50 -24.97 7.86
C ASP A 375 26.37 -25.70 7.11
N LEU A 376 25.21 -25.87 7.76
CA LEU A 376 24.04 -26.47 7.13
C LEU A 376 23.50 -25.58 5.99
N THR A 377 23.09 -26.17 4.86
CA THR A 377 22.46 -25.39 3.78
C THR A 377 21.07 -24.90 4.18
N ALA A 378 20.65 -23.74 3.65
CA ALA A 378 19.33 -23.17 3.95
C ALA A 378 18.17 -24.13 3.66
N CYS A 379 18.28 -24.96 2.61
CA CYS A 379 17.30 -26.00 2.29
C CYS A 379 17.24 -27.08 3.39
N LYS A 380 18.39 -27.54 3.91
CA LYS A 380 18.44 -28.49 5.04
C LYS A 380 17.86 -27.86 6.31
N CYS A 381 18.18 -26.59 6.61
CA CYS A 381 17.60 -25.85 7.74
C CYS A 381 16.08 -25.77 7.65
N ARG A 382 15.53 -25.42 6.48
CA ARG A 382 14.08 -25.38 6.22
C ARG A 382 13.42 -26.74 6.43
N LYS A 383 14.00 -27.83 5.89
CA LYS A 383 13.48 -29.19 6.07
C LYS A 383 13.46 -29.61 7.55
N ARG A 384 14.53 -29.29 8.29
CA ARG A 384 14.62 -29.58 9.73
C ARG A 384 13.57 -28.82 10.54
N MET A 385 13.33 -27.55 10.23
CA MET A 385 12.26 -26.77 10.86
C MET A 385 10.87 -27.31 10.51
N MET A 386 10.60 -27.66 9.25
CA MET A 386 9.32 -28.25 8.83
C MET A 386 9.04 -29.56 9.57
N ALA A 387 10.03 -30.46 9.69
CA ALA A 387 9.88 -31.72 10.42
C ALA A 387 9.61 -31.54 11.93
N ALA A 388 9.96 -30.37 12.48
CA ALA A 388 9.70 -30.04 13.88
C ALA A 388 8.31 -29.43 14.13
N VAL A 389 7.60 -28.98 13.07
CA VAL A 389 6.24 -28.41 13.18
C VAL A 389 5.24 -29.45 13.71
N GLU A 390 5.38 -30.71 13.31
CA GLU A 390 4.43 -31.79 13.61
C GLU A 390 4.53 -32.33 15.05
N LYS A 391 5.58 -31.99 15.80
CA LYS A 391 6.04 -32.81 16.95
C LYS A 391 6.01 -32.14 18.33
N ASN A 392 5.47 -30.93 18.48
CA ASN A 392 5.35 -30.08 19.72
C ASN A 392 6.30 -28.86 19.76
N TYR A 393 5.87 -27.79 20.44
CA TYR A 393 6.54 -26.49 20.60
C TYR A 393 7.97 -26.60 21.17
N LYS A 394 8.17 -27.40 22.23
CA LYS A 394 9.50 -27.57 22.86
C LYS A 394 10.55 -28.06 21.86
N ARG A 395 10.20 -29.06 21.05
CA ARG A 395 11.07 -29.60 20.00
C ARG A 395 11.34 -28.59 18.88
N LYS A 396 10.37 -27.75 18.52
CA LYS A 396 10.56 -26.67 17.54
C LYS A 396 11.57 -25.62 18.04
N HIS A 397 11.49 -25.28 19.33
CA HIS A 397 12.45 -24.37 19.98
C HIS A 397 13.86 -24.98 20.07
N GLU A 398 13.99 -26.24 20.50
CA GLU A 398 15.28 -26.96 20.54
C GLU A 398 15.91 -27.10 19.14
N ALA A 399 15.09 -27.44 18.13
CA ALA A 399 15.54 -27.50 16.75
C ALA A 399 16.02 -26.15 16.23
N TYR A 400 15.32 -25.07 16.57
CA TYR A 400 15.71 -23.71 16.21
C TYR A 400 17.05 -23.31 16.85
N LEU A 401 17.22 -23.53 18.16
CA LEU A 401 18.48 -23.23 18.85
C LEU A 401 19.64 -24.04 18.25
N SER A 402 19.45 -25.34 18.04
CA SER A 402 20.45 -26.20 17.42
C SER A 402 20.80 -25.76 15.98
N LEU A 403 19.85 -25.20 15.24
CA LEU A 403 20.13 -24.60 13.94
C LEU A 403 20.94 -23.31 14.08
N CYS A 404 20.61 -22.44 15.03
CA CYS A 404 21.35 -21.22 15.26
C CYS A 404 22.82 -21.46 15.63
N ASP A 405 23.11 -22.55 16.35
CA ASP A 405 24.48 -22.91 16.71
C ASP A 405 25.33 -23.35 15.49
N ASN A 406 24.68 -24.03 14.53
CA ASN A 406 25.30 -24.64 13.34
C ASN A 406 25.12 -23.83 12.04
N PHE A 407 24.54 -22.64 12.13
CA PHE A 407 24.27 -21.76 11.00
C PHE A 407 24.59 -20.34 11.43
N ARG A 408 25.78 -19.83 11.10
CA ARG A 408 26.27 -18.51 11.55
C ARG A 408 25.90 -17.43 10.55
N PRO A 409 25.59 -16.20 11.00
CA PRO A 409 25.25 -15.11 10.09
C PRO A 409 26.45 -14.66 9.25
N VAL A 410 26.19 -14.23 8.03
CA VAL A 410 27.21 -13.85 7.03
C VAL A 410 26.91 -12.52 6.33
N PHE A 411 25.80 -11.86 6.66
CA PHE A 411 25.34 -10.69 5.92
C PHE A 411 26.31 -9.50 5.97
N ARG A 412 27.20 -9.40 6.97
CA ARG A 412 28.28 -8.41 6.99
C ARG A 412 29.11 -8.37 5.69
N HIS A 413 29.25 -9.52 5.01
CA HIS A 413 30.07 -9.66 3.82
C HIS A 413 29.47 -8.91 2.62
N PHE A 414 28.17 -8.63 2.62
CA PHE A 414 27.51 -7.82 1.58
C PHE A 414 28.21 -6.48 1.43
N PHE A 415 28.46 -5.82 2.56
CA PHE A 415 29.08 -4.49 2.60
C PHE A 415 30.55 -4.55 2.19
N MET A 416 31.27 -5.59 2.62
CA MET A 416 32.70 -5.75 2.30
C MET A 416 32.96 -6.05 0.83
N GLU A 417 32.06 -6.81 0.18
CA GLU A 417 32.18 -7.15 -1.24
C GLU A 417 31.85 -5.98 -2.16
N ARG A 418 30.87 -5.16 -1.78
CA ARG A 418 30.32 -4.10 -2.65
C ARG A 418 30.99 -2.75 -2.45
N PHE A 419 31.42 -2.46 -1.22
CA PHE A 419 31.99 -1.19 -0.83
C PHE A 419 33.38 -1.43 -0.22
N PRO A 420 34.42 -1.65 -1.05
CA PRO A 420 35.77 -1.93 -0.57
C PRO A 420 36.44 -0.71 0.06
N GLU A 421 36.00 0.50 -0.31
CA GLU A 421 36.53 1.74 0.25
C GLU A 421 35.98 1.96 1.67
N PRO A 422 36.84 2.15 2.70
CA PRO A 422 36.38 2.24 4.09
C PRO A 422 35.40 3.39 4.38
N GLY A 423 35.58 4.53 3.71
CA GLY A 423 34.69 5.69 3.84
C GLY A 423 33.28 5.37 3.36
N ASP A 424 33.17 4.85 2.13
CA ASP A 424 31.90 4.47 1.53
C ASP A 424 31.27 3.28 2.28
N TRP A 425 32.06 2.28 2.65
CA TRP A 425 31.60 1.16 3.49
C TRP A 425 30.92 1.62 4.78
N TYR A 426 31.53 2.58 5.48
CA TYR A 426 30.98 3.10 6.73
C TYR A 426 29.67 3.84 6.47
N GLU A 427 29.62 4.69 5.44
CA GLU A 427 28.43 5.43 5.06
C GLU A 427 27.28 4.51 4.66
N LYS A 428 27.53 3.51 3.81
CA LYS A 428 26.53 2.56 3.34
C LYS A 428 26.03 1.65 4.45
N ARG A 429 26.90 1.21 5.37
CA ARG A 429 26.47 0.47 6.57
C ARG A 429 25.61 1.33 7.51
N LEU A 430 25.92 2.63 7.61
CA LEU A 430 25.12 3.58 8.39
C LEU A 430 23.75 3.81 7.74
N ALA A 431 23.69 3.99 6.41
CA ALA A 431 22.44 4.07 5.64
C ALA A 431 21.59 2.81 5.79
N TYR A 432 22.21 1.63 5.71
CA TYR A 432 21.56 0.35 5.99
C TYR A 432 20.92 0.35 7.38
N THR A 433 21.70 0.65 8.43
CA THR A 433 21.20 0.61 9.82
C THR A 433 20.04 1.58 10.03
N ARG A 434 20.11 2.78 9.44
CA ARG A 434 19.03 3.78 9.44
C ARG A 434 17.77 3.26 8.74
N SER A 435 17.93 2.64 7.57
CA SER A 435 16.82 2.09 6.80
C SER A 435 16.14 0.93 7.54
N VAL A 436 16.90 0.03 8.18
CA VAL A 436 16.35 -1.06 8.99
C VAL A 436 15.58 -0.49 10.17
N ALA A 437 16.14 0.50 10.89
CA ALA A 437 15.50 1.12 12.05
C ALA A 437 14.17 1.78 11.68
N THR A 438 14.16 2.56 10.60
CA THR A 438 13.00 3.29 10.11
C THR A 438 11.93 2.32 9.61
N ASN A 439 12.26 1.39 8.70
CA ASN A 439 11.33 0.39 8.20
C ASN A 439 10.75 -0.49 9.32
N SER A 440 11.54 -0.81 10.35
CA SER A 440 11.07 -1.62 11.48
C SER A 440 10.00 -0.92 12.33
N ILE A 441 10.15 0.38 12.60
CA ILE A 441 9.12 1.14 13.35
C ILE A 441 7.91 1.46 12.50
N VAL A 442 8.13 1.90 11.26
CA VAL A 442 7.02 2.20 10.36
C VAL A 442 6.22 0.93 10.09
N GLY A 443 6.89 -0.20 9.89
CA GLY A 443 6.24 -1.51 9.75
C GLY A 443 5.50 -1.95 11.00
N TYR A 444 6.02 -1.69 12.19
CA TYR A 444 5.32 -1.95 13.46
C TYR A 444 4.05 -1.11 13.60
N ILE A 445 4.14 0.21 13.42
CA ILE A 445 3.01 1.15 13.58
C ILE A 445 1.89 0.82 12.58
N VAL A 446 2.24 0.46 11.35
CA VAL A 446 1.27 0.09 10.31
C VAL A 446 0.80 -1.37 10.45
N GLY A 447 1.50 -2.19 11.22
CA GLY A 447 1.21 -3.61 11.40
C GLY A 447 1.48 -4.44 10.14
N LEU A 448 2.58 -4.18 9.42
CA LEU A 448 2.98 -4.91 8.22
C LEU A 448 3.39 -6.36 8.56
N GLY A 449 2.83 -7.32 7.84
CA GLY A 449 3.14 -8.74 7.95
C GLY A 449 3.78 -9.33 6.70
N ASP A 450 4.01 -10.65 6.69
CA ASP A 450 4.59 -11.42 5.60
C ASP A 450 6.00 -10.95 5.18
N ARG A 451 6.82 -10.60 6.17
CA ARG A 451 8.18 -10.04 5.98
C ARG A 451 9.25 -11.14 5.84
N HIS A 452 9.06 -12.07 4.91
CA HIS A 452 10.07 -13.08 4.58
C HIS A 452 11.21 -12.50 3.72
N VAL A 453 12.33 -13.22 3.61
CA VAL A 453 13.58 -12.76 2.95
C VAL A 453 13.46 -12.39 1.46
N GLN A 454 12.35 -12.73 0.79
CA GLN A 454 12.12 -12.39 -0.61
C GLN A 454 11.35 -11.07 -0.76
N ASN A 455 10.61 -10.64 0.28
CA ASN A 455 9.85 -9.39 0.30
C ASN A 455 10.67 -8.21 0.86
N ILE A 456 11.93 -8.46 1.23
CA ILE A 456 12.88 -7.43 1.67
C ILE A 456 14.04 -7.44 0.68
N LEU A 457 14.16 -6.34 -0.04
CA LEU A 457 15.23 -6.09 -1.00
C LEU A 457 16.28 -5.19 -0.36
N ILE A 458 17.52 -5.29 -0.83
CA ILE A 458 18.59 -4.35 -0.53
C ILE A 458 19.09 -3.70 -1.83
N ASP A 459 19.24 -2.38 -1.81
CA ASP A 459 19.86 -1.65 -2.92
C ASP A 459 21.38 -1.88 -2.92
N CYS A 460 21.93 -2.33 -4.05
CA CYS A 460 23.35 -2.64 -4.18
C CYS A 460 24.26 -1.41 -4.24
N LYS A 461 23.70 -0.21 -4.47
CA LYS A 461 24.40 1.07 -4.51
C LYS A 461 24.23 1.86 -3.22
N THR A 462 23.01 1.96 -2.69
CA THR A 462 22.74 2.77 -1.48
C THR A 462 22.75 1.98 -0.18
N ALA A 463 22.66 0.64 -0.26
CA ALA A 463 22.52 -0.27 0.89
C ALA A 463 21.27 -0.03 1.75
N GLU A 464 20.28 0.73 1.25
CA GLU A 464 18.99 0.91 1.91
C GLU A 464 18.09 -0.31 1.67
N LEU A 465 17.29 -0.67 2.68
CA LEU A 465 16.26 -1.70 2.55
C LEU A 465 15.00 -1.17 1.86
N VAL A 466 14.43 -2.00 0.98
CA VAL A 466 13.15 -1.76 0.31
C VAL A 466 12.22 -2.92 0.62
N HIS A 467 11.08 -2.63 1.26
CA HIS A 467 10.05 -3.63 1.52
C HIS A 467 9.07 -3.64 0.35
N ILE A 468 8.84 -4.81 -0.25
CA ILE A 468 7.88 -5.00 -1.35
C ILE A 468 6.74 -5.92 -0.92
N ASP A 469 5.67 -5.99 -1.72
CA ASP A 469 4.51 -6.86 -1.51
C ASP A 469 3.84 -6.58 -0.16
N LEU A 470 3.11 -5.47 -0.06
CA LEU A 470 2.60 -4.91 1.20
C LEU A 470 1.14 -5.31 1.48
N GLY A 471 0.63 -6.34 0.80
CA GLY A 471 -0.76 -6.78 0.91
C GLY A 471 -1.18 -7.26 2.31
N VAL A 472 -0.24 -7.75 3.13
CA VAL A 472 -0.52 -8.14 4.52
C VAL A 472 -0.18 -7.01 5.47
N ALA A 473 -1.20 -6.34 6.02
CA ALA A 473 -1.00 -5.22 6.91
C ALA A 473 -2.10 -5.03 7.96
N PHE A 474 -2.00 -4.00 8.81
CA PHE A 474 -2.90 -3.74 9.93
C PHE A 474 -3.12 -4.99 10.78
N GLU A 475 -2.02 -5.67 11.12
CA GLU A 475 -1.98 -6.83 12.00
C GLU A 475 -2.59 -8.12 11.43
N GLN A 476 -2.93 -8.15 10.13
CA GLN A 476 -3.38 -9.35 9.45
C GLN A 476 -2.37 -10.51 9.51
N GLY A 477 -1.07 -10.21 9.67
CA GLY A 477 -0.02 -11.21 9.90
C GLY A 477 -0.26 -12.10 11.12
N LYS A 478 -0.99 -11.60 12.14
CA LYS A 478 -1.37 -12.36 13.34
C LYS A 478 -2.53 -13.34 13.09
N ILE A 479 -3.27 -13.16 11.99
CA ILE A 479 -4.47 -13.94 11.62
C ILE A 479 -4.13 -15.05 10.60
N LEU A 480 -2.92 -15.03 10.02
CA LEU A 480 -2.46 -16.07 9.11
C LEU A 480 -2.50 -17.48 9.76
N PRO A 481 -2.63 -18.56 8.96
CA PRO A 481 -2.68 -19.93 9.49
C PRO A 481 -1.50 -20.28 10.42
N THR A 482 -0.33 -19.69 10.16
CA THR A 482 0.75 -19.62 11.14
C THR A 482 1.00 -18.14 11.46
N PRO A 483 0.54 -17.67 12.63
CA PRO A 483 0.67 -16.26 13.01
C PRO A 483 2.12 -15.79 13.04
N GLU A 484 2.36 -14.56 12.60
CA GLU A 484 3.63 -13.88 12.82
C GLU A 484 3.71 -13.38 14.27
N THR A 485 4.66 -13.93 15.02
CA THR A 485 4.84 -13.70 16.47
C THR A 485 5.89 -12.63 16.80
N VAL A 486 6.47 -11.99 15.78
CA VAL A 486 7.48 -10.93 15.93
C VAL A 486 6.95 -9.61 15.38
N PRO A 487 7.30 -8.46 15.98
CA PRO A 487 6.79 -7.16 15.57
C PRO A 487 7.38 -6.67 14.23
N PHE A 488 8.59 -7.11 13.90
CA PHE A 488 9.28 -6.83 12.63
C PHE A 488 10.45 -7.81 12.46
N ARG A 489 10.98 -7.90 11.24
CA ARG A 489 12.12 -8.77 10.95
C ARG A 489 13.42 -8.16 11.49
N LEU A 490 13.99 -8.75 12.54
CA LEU A 490 15.30 -8.40 13.09
C LEU A 490 16.11 -9.67 13.40
N THR A 491 16.25 -10.53 12.40
CA THR A 491 16.94 -11.82 12.53
C THR A 491 18.46 -11.67 12.62
N ARG A 492 19.17 -12.79 12.82
CA ARG A 492 20.62 -12.79 13.07
C ARG A 492 21.43 -12.22 11.91
N ASP A 493 21.05 -12.49 10.66
CA ASP A 493 21.73 -11.89 9.51
C ASP A 493 21.48 -10.37 9.41
N ILE A 494 20.26 -9.90 9.75
CA ILE A 494 19.98 -8.45 9.76
C ILE A 494 20.82 -7.73 10.83
N VAL A 495 20.92 -8.32 12.02
CA VAL A 495 21.76 -7.75 13.09
C VAL A 495 23.25 -7.79 12.70
N ASP A 496 23.69 -8.84 12.00
CA ASP A 496 25.08 -8.98 11.53
C ASP A 496 25.50 -7.85 10.60
N GLY A 497 24.59 -7.40 9.72
CA GLY A 497 24.81 -6.27 8.82
C GLY A 497 25.04 -4.93 9.54
N MET A 498 24.61 -4.79 10.80
CA MET A 498 24.83 -3.57 11.60
C MET A 498 26.27 -3.45 12.13
N GLY A 499 27.05 -4.54 12.07
CA GLY A 499 28.41 -4.62 12.57
C GLY A 499 28.50 -4.99 14.06
N VAL A 500 29.68 -4.78 14.65
CA VAL A 500 30.04 -5.32 15.98
C VAL A 500 29.12 -4.83 17.10
N ALA A 501 28.63 -3.59 17.03
CA ALA A 501 27.72 -3.05 18.04
C ALA A 501 26.29 -3.61 17.94
N GLY A 502 25.95 -4.29 16.83
CA GLY A 502 24.63 -4.83 16.56
C GLY A 502 23.51 -3.84 16.84
N VAL A 503 22.50 -4.29 17.56
CA VAL A 503 21.32 -3.48 17.94
C VAL A 503 21.64 -2.39 18.97
N ASN A 504 22.69 -2.55 19.78
CA ASN A 504 23.04 -1.62 20.86
C ASN A 504 23.72 -0.33 20.36
N GLY A 505 24.10 -0.29 19.08
CA GLY A 505 24.78 0.85 18.47
C GLY A 505 23.82 1.90 17.91
N VAL A 506 23.92 2.09 16.58
CA VAL A 506 23.19 3.11 15.84
C VAL A 506 21.68 2.81 15.80
N PHE A 507 21.32 1.54 15.70
CA PHE A 507 19.93 1.09 15.60
C PHE A 507 19.07 1.54 16.79
N ARG A 508 19.57 1.39 18.03
CA ARG A 508 18.87 1.85 19.25
C ARG A 508 18.78 3.37 19.37
N ARG A 509 19.77 4.11 18.86
CA ARG A 509 19.83 5.59 18.95
C ARG A 509 18.94 6.30 17.92
N GLN A 510 18.41 5.60 16.92
CA GLN A 510 17.72 6.18 15.76
C GLN A 510 16.20 6.00 15.74
N LYS A 511 15.56 5.64 16.86
CA LYS A 511 14.09 5.48 16.89
C LYS A 511 13.36 6.65 17.54
N LEU A 512 12.27 7.06 16.89
CA LEU A 512 11.40 8.18 17.21
C LEU A 512 10.44 7.89 18.37
N GLN A 513 9.92 8.98 18.94
CA GLN A 513 9.06 9.01 20.14
C GLN A 513 7.65 8.45 19.88
N GLY A 514 7.09 7.70 20.84
CA GLY A 514 5.72 7.14 20.79
C GLY A 514 5.22 6.65 22.16
N LEU A 515 3.91 6.37 22.27
CA LEU A 515 3.14 5.94 23.45
C LEU A 515 2.29 4.71 23.08
N GLU A 516 2.10 3.74 23.97
CA GLU A 516 1.33 2.50 23.70
C GLU A 516 0.73 1.89 24.99
N ASP A 517 -0.49 1.35 24.90
CA ASP A 517 -1.18 0.46 25.86
C ASP A 517 -1.36 0.92 27.32
N SER A 518 -1.72 2.19 27.55
CA SER A 518 -2.16 2.70 28.86
C SER A 518 -1.16 2.51 30.02
N VAL A 519 0.06 2.04 29.75
CA VAL A 519 1.20 1.95 30.66
C VAL A 519 2.29 2.87 30.10
N GLN A 520 2.64 3.92 30.84
CA GLN A 520 3.70 4.84 30.44
C GLN A 520 5.07 4.17 30.52
N LEU A 521 5.49 3.51 29.44
CA LEU A 521 6.90 3.21 29.21
C LEU A 521 7.56 4.41 28.53
N SER A 522 8.78 4.75 28.95
CA SER A 522 9.59 5.71 28.20
C SER A 522 9.84 5.20 26.78
N VAL A 523 10.11 6.10 25.83
CA VAL A 523 10.43 5.74 24.44
C VAL A 523 11.54 4.69 24.36
N SER A 524 12.59 4.83 25.19
CA SER A 524 13.65 3.82 25.25
C SER A 524 13.16 2.48 25.79
N GLY A 525 12.20 2.48 26.72
CA GLY A 525 11.58 1.26 27.25
C GLY A 525 10.80 0.50 26.19
N GLN A 526 9.95 1.21 25.44
CA GLN A 526 9.17 0.62 24.34
C GLN A 526 10.08 0.04 23.25
N VAL A 527 11.08 0.81 22.82
CA VAL A 527 12.05 0.34 21.82
C VAL A 527 12.77 -0.92 22.31
N ASN A 528 13.20 -0.96 23.57
CA ASN A 528 13.85 -2.14 24.13
C ASN A 528 12.92 -3.36 24.12
N GLN A 529 11.65 -3.19 24.51
CA GLN A 529 10.67 -4.25 24.50
C GLN A 529 10.45 -4.81 23.09
N LEU A 530 10.29 -3.94 22.08
CA LEU A 530 10.12 -4.37 20.69
C LEU A 530 11.35 -5.10 20.15
N ILE A 531 12.56 -4.63 20.49
CA ILE A 531 13.80 -5.29 20.10
C ILE A 531 13.92 -6.66 20.76
N GLN A 532 13.60 -6.77 22.05
CA GLN A 532 13.61 -8.04 22.77
C GLN A 532 12.59 -9.02 22.17
N ALA A 533 11.38 -8.55 21.88
CA ALA A 533 10.33 -9.37 21.26
C ALA A 533 10.72 -9.86 19.85
N ALA A 534 11.37 -9.03 19.04
CA ALA A 534 11.84 -9.37 17.70
C ALA A 534 13.01 -10.37 17.69
N LEU A 535 13.84 -10.36 18.74
CA LEU A 535 15.02 -11.23 18.88
C LEU A 535 14.76 -12.51 19.68
N ASP A 536 13.63 -12.60 20.40
CA ASP A 536 13.34 -13.74 21.27
C ASP A 536 13.28 -15.06 20.47
N PRO A 537 14.19 -16.03 20.73
CA PRO A 537 14.15 -17.35 20.11
C PRO A 537 12.81 -18.07 20.25
N LYS A 538 12.06 -17.81 21.34
CA LYS A 538 10.73 -18.38 21.58
C LYS A 538 9.68 -17.85 20.60
N ASN A 539 9.81 -16.58 20.20
CA ASN A 539 8.93 -15.98 19.18
C ASN A 539 9.39 -16.42 17.80
N LEU A 540 10.68 -16.33 17.50
CA LEU A 540 11.25 -16.67 16.20
C LEU A 540 11.02 -18.14 15.81
N CYS A 541 11.11 -19.08 16.76
CA CYS A 541 10.88 -20.49 16.45
C CYS A 541 9.41 -20.79 16.10
N ARG A 542 8.45 -19.93 16.48
CA ARG A 542 7.01 -20.14 16.18
C ARG A 542 6.63 -19.79 14.76
N LEU A 543 7.43 -18.96 14.10
CA LEU A 543 7.20 -18.51 12.73
C LEU A 543 7.13 -19.68 11.73
N PHE A 544 6.47 -19.40 10.61
CA PHE A 544 6.40 -20.32 9.48
C PHE A 544 7.80 -20.61 8.93
N PRO A 545 8.19 -21.87 8.65
CA PRO A 545 9.57 -22.15 8.20
C PRO A 545 9.97 -21.48 6.87
N GLY A 546 9.00 -21.07 6.04
CA GLY A 546 9.25 -20.25 4.83
C GLY A 546 9.62 -18.80 5.13
N TRP A 547 9.31 -18.29 6.32
CA TRP A 547 9.79 -16.97 6.80
C TRP A 547 11.29 -16.97 7.09
N GLN A 548 11.88 -18.17 7.28
CA GLN A 548 13.30 -18.44 7.53
C GLN A 548 13.86 -17.65 8.73
N PRO A 549 13.46 -17.97 9.98
CA PRO A 549 13.85 -17.19 11.16
C PRO A 549 15.32 -17.33 11.57
N TYR A 550 16.00 -18.36 11.08
CA TYR A 550 17.41 -18.63 11.35
C TYR A 550 18.36 -17.76 10.50
N ILE A 551 17.83 -17.11 9.46
CA ILE A 551 18.47 -16.11 8.59
C ILE A 551 17.99 -14.76 9.06
#